data_AF-A0A101UGI6-F1
#
_entry.id   AF-A0A101UGI6-F1
#
_cell.length_a   1.000
_cell.length_b   1.000
_cell.length_c   1.000
_cell.angle_alpha   90.00
_cell.angle_beta   90.00
_cell.angle_gamma   90.00
#
_symmetry.space_group_name_H-M   'P 1'
#
loop_
_entity.id
_entity.type
_entity.pdbx_description
1 polymer ?
#
loop_
_entity_poly.entity_id
_entity_poly.type
_entity_poly.pdbx_seq_one_letter_code
_entity_poly.pdbx_strand_id
1 'polypeptide(L)'
;MGVRRMNPHSPPTPGTSEAVTPQALRQQYEAGATVDELVTASGLSYGTVLNRLHDAGTVMRTSWQTRRMRQNPQARQRLAAHLRTLYEQHSATLTELATAAGETRRGARRLLIEAGGTVRTTQQTLRIRAAARAAERYKVALSLRARYEAGATVPELAREHSYSVATVYRLLHQAGTHMRPQHHHGPAHTPRKRP
;
A
#
# COMPACT_ATOMS: atom_id res chain seq x y z
N MET A 1 71.47 20.36 41.43
CA MET A 1 71.92 21.02 40.19
C MET A 1 71.58 20.13 39.01
N GLY A 2 70.58 20.51 38.20
CA GLY A 2 70.36 20.05 36.81
C GLY A 2 70.02 18.57 36.59
N VAL A 3 69.22 18.14 35.62
CA VAL A 3 68.68 18.82 34.44
C VAL A 3 67.46 18.02 33.96
N ARG A 4 66.34 18.71 33.68
CA ARG A 4 65.32 18.25 32.73
C ARG A 4 65.96 18.10 31.36
N ARG A 5 65.60 17.06 30.60
CA ARG A 5 65.40 17.19 29.14
C ARG A 5 64.25 16.32 28.66
N MET A 6 63.20 17.00 28.23
CA MET A 6 62.12 16.50 27.40
C MET A 6 62.58 16.39 25.94
N ASN A 7 62.01 15.37 25.29
CA ASN A 7 61.73 15.17 23.87
C ASN A 7 62.89 14.97 22.87
N PRO A 8 62.76 13.91 22.06
CA PRO A 8 62.85 14.01 20.62
C PRO A 8 61.43 14.07 20.03
N HIS A 9 61.10 15.18 19.37
CA HIS A 9 60.12 15.16 18.29
C HIS A 9 60.88 14.97 16.99
N SER A 10 60.40 14.03 16.16
CA SER A 10 60.69 13.96 14.74
C SER A 10 59.48 13.39 13.99
N PRO A 11 59.28 13.76 12.71
CA PRO A 11 58.01 14.23 12.13
C PRO A 11 57.35 13.17 11.24
N PRO A 12 56.07 13.31 10.80
CA PRO A 12 55.82 14.02 9.54
C PRO A 12 54.42 14.71 9.42
N THR A 13 54.37 15.83 8.70
CA THR A 13 53.16 16.21 7.91
C THR A 13 52.94 15.14 6.83
N PRO A 14 51.70 14.74 6.51
CA PRO A 14 51.14 15.25 5.26
C PRO A 14 49.60 15.28 5.18
N GLY A 15 49.11 16.07 4.22
CA GLY A 15 47.91 15.72 3.47
C GLY A 15 46.74 16.67 3.67
N THR A 16 46.79 17.78 2.94
CA THR A 16 45.81 18.11 1.89
C THR A 16 44.51 17.30 1.99
N SER A 17 43.69 17.63 2.98
CA SER A 17 42.34 17.13 3.16
C SER A 17 41.44 18.29 3.60
N GLU A 18 41.71 19.48 3.08
CA GLU A 18 40.62 20.37 2.68
C GLU A 18 39.81 19.57 1.64
N ALA A 19 38.59 19.13 1.85
CA ALA A 19 37.53 19.73 2.64
C ALA A 19 36.53 18.66 3.14
N VAL A 20 37.00 17.60 3.81
CA VAL A 20 36.10 16.65 4.49
C VAL A 20 36.10 16.97 5.98
N THR A 21 35.25 17.93 6.35
CA THR A 21 35.14 18.40 7.73
C THR A 21 34.57 17.29 8.62
N PRO A 22 35.02 17.19 9.89
CA PRO A 22 34.46 16.24 10.86
C PRO A 22 32.93 16.35 10.98
N GLN A 23 32.39 17.56 10.87
CA GLN A 23 30.95 17.84 10.90
C GLN A 23 30.23 17.30 9.65
N ALA A 24 30.84 17.36 8.46
CA ALA A 24 30.24 16.79 7.25
C ALA A 24 30.19 15.25 7.32
N LEU A 25 31.24 14.60 7.82
CA LEU A 25 31.23 13.15 8.05
C LEU A 25 30.18 12.77 9.09
N ARG A 26 30.03 13.57 10.15
CA ARG A 26 29.00 13.37 11.17
C ARG A 26 27.60 13.47 10.58
N GLN A 27 27.31 14.46 9.74
CA GLN A 27 26.00 14.60 9.09
C GLN A 27 25.67 13.42 8.17
N GLN A 28 26.64 12.97 7.37
CA GLN A 28 26.46 11.81 6.47
C GLN A 28 26.30 10.51 7.25
N TYR A 29 27.09 10.35 8.31
CA TYR A 29 26.89 9.28 9.27
C TYR A 29 25.46 9.37 9.78
N GLU A 30 25.04 10.47 10.40
CA GLU A 30 23.72 10.72 11.02
C GLU A 30 22.54 10.52 10.06
N ALA A 31 22.74 10.68 8.75
CA ALA A 31 21.76 10.37 7.71
C ALA A 31 21.60 8.85 7.43
N GLY A 32 22.50 8.01 7.94
CA GLY A 32 22.40 6.55 7.88
C GLY A 32 23.56 5.82 7.17
N ALA A 33 24.61 6.54 6.73
CA ALA A 33 25.79 5.93 6.13
C ALA A 33 26.60 5.12 7.16
N THR A 34 27.24 4.03 6.72
CA THR A 34 28.20 3.29 7.57
C THR A 34 29.58 3.92 7.56
N VAL A 35 30.38 3.57 8.57
CA VAL A 35 31.80 3.97 8.62
C VAL A 35 32.55 3.50 7.37
N ASP A 36 32.29 2.28 6.89
CA ASP A 36 32.89 1.77 5.65
C ASP A 36 32.49 2.60 4.41
N GLU A 37 31.23 3.02 4.32
CA GLU A 37 30.75 3.88 3.22
C GLU A 37 31.37 5.27 3.26
N LEU A 38 31.55 5.84 4.46
CA LEU A 38 32.22 7.13 4.64
C LEU A 38 33.71 7.04 4.29
N VAL A 39 34.36 5.92 4.59
CA VAL A 39 35.76 5.63 4.23
C VAL A 39 35.91 5.57 2.72
N THR A 40 35.05 4.82 2.02
CA THR A 40 35.08 4.75 0.55
C THR A 40 34.78 6.11 -0.10
N ALA A 41 33.83 6.87 0.43
CA ALA A 41 33.43 8.17 -0.13
C ALA A 41 34.46 9.29 0.11
N SER A 42 35.18 9.25 1.22
CA SER A 42 36.15 10.29 1.59
C SER A 42 37.60 9.97 1.19
N GLY A 43 37.91 8.72 0.84
CA GLY A 43 39.27 8.26 0.55
C GLY A 43 40.21 8.26 1.77
N LEU A 44 39.66 8.50 2.97
CA LEU A 44 40.40 8.53 4.23
C LEU A 44 40.53 7.12 4.80
N SER A 45 41.55 6.90 5.62
CA SER A 45 41.68 5.61 6.31
C SER A 45 40.55 5.41 7.33
N TYR A 46 40.17 4.15 7.58
CA TYR A 46 39.11 3.78 8.52
C TYR A 46 39.30 4.37 9.92
N GLY A 47 40.52 4.30 10.46
CA GLY A 47 40.85 4.90 11.75
C GLY A 47 40.74 6.44 11.74
N THR A 48 41.11 7.08 10.63
CA THR A 48 40.98 8.54 10.49
C THR A 48 39.51 8.99 10.47
N VAL A 49 38.62 8.25 9.80
CA VAL A 49 37.17 8.53 9.80
C VAL A 49 36.59 8.37 11.20
N LEU A 50 36.94 7.31 11.92
CA LEU A 50 36.48 7.11 13.30
C LEU A 50 36.97 8.22 14.24
N ASN A 51 38.25 8.60 14.15
CA ASN A 51 38.81 9.67 14.97
C ASN A 51 38.11 11.00 14.67
N ARG A 52 37.89 11.35 13.39
CA ARG A 52 37.14 12.56 13.03
C ARG A 52 35.68 12.53 13.49
N LEU A 53 35.02 11.37 13.43
CA LEU A 53 33.67 11.22 13.98
C LEU A 53 33.67 11.40 15.50
N HIS A 54 34.67 10.87 16.21
CA HIS A 54 34.84 11.06 17.65
C HIS A 54 35.16 12.52 18.02
N ASP A 55 36.03 13.19 17.27
CA ASP A 55 36.37 14.61 17.45
C ASP A 55 35.14 15.50 17.23
N ALA A 56 34.25 15.11 16.31
CA ALA A 56 32.94 15.74 16.13
C ALA A 56 31.93 15.35 17.22
N GLY A 57 32.32 14.58 18.23
CA GLY A 57 31.47 14.13 19.34
C GLY A 57 30.45 13.05 18.97
N THR A 58 30.70 12.28 17.91
CA THR A 58 29.75 11.29 17.40
C THR A 58 29.87 9.98 18.17
N VAL A 59 28.75 9.50 18.71
CA VAL A 59 28.68 8.16 19.33
C VAL A 59 28.48 7.12 18.24
N MET A 60 29.30 6.06 18.27
CA MET A 60 29.24 4.99 17.26
C MET A 60 27.97 4.16 17.39
N ARG A 61 27.38 3.84 16.24
CA ARG A 61 26.19 2.99 16.13
C ARG A 61 26.55 1.53 16.11
N THR A 62 25.62 0.73 16.61
CA THR A 62 25.67 -0.72 16.46
C THR A 62 25.19 -1.14 15.07
N SER A 63 25.62 -2.32 14.62
CA SER A 63 25.22 -2.92 13.34
C SER A 63 23.69 -3.02 13.18
N TRP A 64 22.95 -3.24 14.27
CA TRP A 64 21.49 -3.26 14.29
C TRP A 64 20.85 -1.89 14.06
N GLN A 65 21.43 -0.82 14.62
CA GLN A 65 20.94 0.56 14.46
C GLN A 65 21.08 1.01 13.00
N THR A 66 22.20 0.66 12.36
CA THR A 66 22.45 0.89 10.94
C THR A 66 21.47 0.12 10.05
N ARG A 67 21.20 -1.16 10.35
CA ARG A 67 20.24 -1.98 9.58
C ARG A 67 18.83 -1.38 9.58
N ARG A 68 18.45 -0.73 10.69
CA ARG A 68 17.14 -0.11 10.87
C ARG A 68 16.99 1.24 10.16
N MET A 69 18.04 2.05 10.08
CA MET A 69 18.03 3.31 9.33
C MET A 69 17.96 3.08 7.81
N ARG A 70 18.50 1.95 7.33
CA ARG A 70 18.52 1.58 5.90
C ARG A 70 17.21 1.07 5.31
N GLN A 71 16.17 0.79 6.10
CA GLN A 71 14.86 0.32 5.59
C GLN A 71 13.97 1.44 4.97
N ASN A 72 14.55 2.55 4.51
CA ASN A 72 13.94 3.63 3.72
C ASN A 72 12.67 4.27 4.35
N PRO A 73 12.82 5.30 5.19
CA PRO A 73 11.69 5.92 5.89
C PRO A 73 10.66 6.56 4.95
N GLN A 74 11.10 7.19 3.86
CA GLN A 74 10.19 7.80 2.88
C GLN A 74 9.42 6.74 2.06
N ALA A 75 10.07 5.64 1.68
CA ALA A 75 9.40 4.55 0.96
C ALA A 75 8.39 3.83 1.88
N ARG A 76 8.74 3.66 3.15
CA ARG A 76 7.83 3.14 4.18
C ARG A 76 6.61 4.04 4.39
N GLN A 77 6.80 5.35 4.42
CA GLN A 77 5.70 6.32 4.52
C GLN A 77 4.78 6.28 3.29
N ARG A 78 5.34 6.23 2.08
CA ARG A 78 4.55 6.10 0.84
C ARG A 78 3.77 4.79 0.80
N LEU A 79 4.39 3.68 1.19
CA LEU A 79 3.72 2.38 1.29
C LEU A 79 2.60 2.41 2.34
N ALA A 80 2.85 2.98 3.52
CA ALA A 80 1.86 3.11 4.58
C ALA A 80 0.65 3.96 4.11
N ALA A 81 0.89 5.09 3.43
CA ALA A 81 -0.15 5.92 2.84
C ALA A 81 -0.95 5.17 1.75
N HIS A 82 -0.27 4.40 0.91
CA HIS A 82 -0.92 3.55 -0.10
C HIS A 82 -1.80 2.46 0.53
N LEU A 83 -1.32 1.77 1.57
CA LEU A 83 -2.11 0.77 2.29
C LEU A 83 -3.33 1.40 2.97
N ARG A 84 -3.21 2.63 3.47
CA ARG A 84 -4.34 3.38 4.03
C ARG A 84 -5.41 3.68 2.97
N THR A 85 -5.02 4.17 1.79
CA THR A 85 -5.99 4.43 0.71
C THR A 85 -6.69 3.16 0.24
N LEU A 86 -5.97 2.05 0.09
CA LEU A 86 -6.56 0.73 -0.19
C LEU A 86 -7.53 0.28 0.91
N TYR A 87 -7.18 0.50 2.17
CA TYR A 87 -8.05 0.17 3.28
C TYR A 87 -9.33 1.02 3.29
N GLU A 88 -9.19 2.34 3.19
CA GLU A 88 -10.28 3.31 3.30
C GLU A 88 -11.23 3.24 2.10
N GLN A 89 -10.70 3.30 0.88
CA GLN A 89 -11.49 3.42 -0.34
C GLN A 89 -11.96 2.07 -0.89
N HIS A 90 -11.13 1.04 -0.81
CA HIS A 90 -11.39 -0.24 -1.47
C HIS A 90 -11.92 -1.31 -0.50
N SER A 91 -12.11 -0.96 0.77
CA SER A 91 -12.56 -1.89 1.82
C SER A 91 -11.69 -3.15 1.92
N ALA A 92 -10.39 -2.99 1.67
CA ALA A 92 -9.41 -4.07 1.71
C ALA A 92 -9.30 -4.67 3.12
N THR A 93 -9.07 -5.98 3.21
CA THR A 93 -8.81 -6.65 4.50
C THR A 93 -7.34 -6.55 4.90
N LEU A 94 -7.03 -6.77 6.18
CA LEU A 94 -5.64 -6.84 6.64
C LEU A 94 -4.82 -7.94 5.94
N THR A 95 -5.46 -9.02 5.48
CA THR A 95 -4.79 -10.08 4.71
C THR A 95 -4.45 -9.59 3.30
N GLU A 96 -5.37 -8.87 2.65
CA GLU A 96 -5.13 -8.27 1.32
C GLU A 96 -4.08 -7.15 1.38
N LEU A 97 -4.04 -6.37 2.47
CA LEU A 97 -2.98 -5.40 2.71
C LEU A 97 -1.62 -6.07 2.94
N ALA A 98 -1.60 -7.21 3.62
CA ALA A 98 -0.39 -8.00 3.83
C ALA A 98 0.18 -8.52 2.49
N THR A 99 -0.69 -9.04 1.63
CA THR A 99 -0.28 -9.46 0.27
C THR A 99 0.19 -8.28 -0.58
N ALA A 100 -0.49 -7.13 -0.51
CA ALA A 100 -0.09 -5.93 -1.26
C ALA A 100 1.25 -5.34 -0.80
N ALA A 101 1.58 -5.49 0.48
CA ALA A 101 2.83 -5.02 1.06
C ALA A 101 3.98 -6.04 0.99
N GLY A 102 3.72 -7.28 0.58
CA GLY A 102 4.69 -8.38 0.68
C GLY A 102 5.10 -8.68 2.14
N GLU A 103 4.24 -8.35 3.09
CA GLU A 103 4.55 -8.32 4.52
C GLU A 103 3.64 -9.29 5.29
N THR A 104 4.00 -9.57 6.53
CA THR A 104 3.11 -10.32 7.41
C THR A 104 1.86 -9.49 7.76
N ARG A 105 0.77 -10.16 8.14
CA ARG A 105 -0.45 -9.49 8.64
C ARG A 105 -0.16 -8.52 9.81
N ARG A 106 0.82 -8.85 10.66
CA ARG A 106 1.28 -7.98 11.75
C ARG A 106 2.03 -6.76 11.22
N GLY A 107 2.85 -6.92 10.19
CA GLY A 107 3.53 -5.85 9.47
C GLY A 107 2.56 -4.88 8.80
N ALA A 108 1.59 -5.39 8.04
CA ALA A 108 0.56 -4.57 7.40
C ALA A 108 -0.31 -3.80 8.41
N ARG A 109 -0.68 -4.44 9.54
CA ARG A 109 -1.37 -3.74 10.65
C ARG A 109 -0.52 -2.59 11.19
N ARG A 110 0.78 -2.80 11.38
CA ARG A 110 1.69 -1.78 11.89
C ARG A 110 1.81 -0.61 10.90
N LEU A 111 1.97 -0.88 9.60
CA LEU A 111 2.01 0.14 8.56
C LEU A 111 0.71 0.96 8.47
N LEU A 112 -0.45 0.30 8.62
CA LEU A 112 -1.74 1.00 8.63
C LEU A 112 -1.85 1.97 9.81
N ILE A 113 -1.41 1.56 11.00
CA ILE A 113 -1.39 2.41 12.20
C ILE A 113 -0.37 3.55 12.04
N GLU A 114 0.82 3.27 11.47
CA GLU A 114 1.84 4.28 11.15
C GLU A 114 1.32 5.35 10.17
N ALA A 115 0.40 4.99 9.28
CA ALA A 115 -0.30 5.93 8.39
C ALA A 115 -1.48 6.68 9.05
N GLY A 116 -1.74 6.45 10.34
CA GLY A 116 -2.86 7.05 11.07
C GLY A 116 -4.22 6.34 10.87
N GLY A 117 -4.23 5.12 10.34
CA GLY A 117 -5.45 4.33 10.15
C GLY A 117 -5.84 3.52 11.38
N THR A 118 -7.14 3.30 11.58
CA THR A 118 -7.68 2.40 12.62
C THR A 118 -8.10 1.06 12.02
N VAL A 119 -7.91 -0.02 12.79
CA VAL A 119 -8.33 -1.37 12.36
C VAL A 119 -9.82 -1.53 12.61
N ARG A 120 -10.58 -1.81 11.55
CA ARG A 120 -12.00 -2.14 11.60
C ARG A 120 -12.23 -3.52 12.18
N THR A 121 -13.41 -3.71 12.76
CA THR A 121 -13.88 -5.03 13.15
C THR A 121 -14.25 -5.86 11.92
N THR A 122 -14.31 -7.18 12.11
CA THR A 122 -14.79 -8.11 11.07
C THR A 122 -16.22 -7.77 10.63
N GLN A 123 -17.10 -7.42 11.57
CA GLN A 123 -18.48 -7.03 11.27
C GLN A 123 -18.55 -5.75 10.44
N GLN A 124 -17.75 -4.73 10.76
CA GLN A 124 -17.67 -3.50 9.97
C GLN A 124 -17.20 -3.78 8.55
N THR A 125 -16.18 -4.63 8.38
CA THR A 125 -15.67 -5.03 7.07
C THR A 125 -16.74 -5.76 6.25
N LEU A 126 -17.48 -6.68 6.87
CA LEU A 126 -18.58 -7.40 6.21
C LEU A 126 -19.70 -6.44 5.78
N ARG A 127 -20.09 -5.48 6.63
CA ARG A 127 -21.11 -4.48 6.30
C ARG A 127 -20.69 -3.63 5.10
N ILE A 128 -19.45 -3.13 5.07
CA ILE A 128 -18.95 -2.32 3.96
C ILE A 128 -18.93 -3.13 2.66
N ARG A 129 -18.45 -4.38 2.69
CA ARG A 129 -18.43 -5.25 1.50
C ARG A 129 -19.83 -5.62 1.02
N ALA A 130 -20.74 -5.87 1.93
CA ALA A 130 -22.13 -6.13 1.60
C ALA A 130 -22.77 -4.90 0.93
N ALA A 131 -22.52 -3.71 1.47
CA ALA A 131 -22.98 -2.45 0.88
C ALA A 131 -22.38 -2.21 -0.51
N ALA A 132 -21.07 -2.43 -0.70
CA ALA A 132 -20.41 -2.30 -2.00
C ALA A 132 -21.01 -3.28 -3.04
N ARG A 133 -21.20 -4.55 -2.66
CA ARG A 133 -21.86 -5.54 -3.53
C ARG A 133 -23.31 -5.18 -3.84
N ALA A 134 -24.03 -4.62 -2.88
CA ALA A 134 -25.40 -4.17 -3.08
C ALA A 134 -25.45 -2.98 -4.06
N ALA A 135 -24.51 -2.03 -3.95
CA ALA A 135 -24.37 -0.91 -4.87
C ALA A 135 -24.05 -1.39 -6.30
N GLU A 136 -23.12 -2.32 -6.48
CA GLU A 136 -22.82 -2.90 -7.80
C GLU A 136 -24.02 -3.64 -8.39
N ARG A 137 -24.72 -4.44 -7.58
CA ARG A 137 -25.98 -5.08 -8.02
C ARG A 137 -27.04 -4.07 -8.41
N TYR A 138 -27.14 -2.96 -7.70
CA TYR A 138 -28.09 -1.89 -8.01
C TYR A 138 -27.74 -1.19 -9.33
N LYS A 139 -26.46 -0.94 -9.62
CA LYS A 139 -26.03 -0.42 -10.93
C LYS A 139 -26.45 -1.34 -12.08
N VAL A 140 -26.25 -2.65 -11.92
CA VAL A 140 -26.69 -3.66 -12.91
C VAL A 140 -28.21 -3.66 -13.03
N ALA A 141 -28.94 -3.55 -11.92
CA ALA A 141 -30.39 -3.47 -11.94
C ALA A 141 -30.89 -2.24 -12.73
N LEU A 142 -30.25 -1.08 -12.56
CA LEU A 142 -30.57 0.14 -13.31
C LEU A 142 -30.26 0.00 -14.81
N SER A 143 -29.14 -0.62 -15.18
CA SER A 143 -28.82 -0.83 -16.59
C SER A 143 -29.82 -1.78 -17.25
N LEU A 144 -30.22 -2.86 -16.57
CA LEU A 144 -31.27 -3.76 -17.05
C LEU A 144 -32.62 -3.04 -17.19
N ARG A 145 -32.97 -2.18 -16.23
CA ARG A 145 -34.19 -1.36 -16.29
C ARG A 145 -34.21 -0.47 -17.52
N ALA A 146 -33.14 0.27 -17.78
CA ALA A 146 -33.06 1.15 -18.95
C ALA A 146 -33.30 0.39 -20.26
N ARG A 147 -32.77 -0.82 -20.37
CA ARG A 147 -32.97 -1.68 -21.55
C ARG A 147 -34.38 -2.26 -21.65
N TYR A 148 -34.95 -2.65 -20.52
CA TYR A 148 -36.33 -3.11 -20.44
C TYR A 148 -37.31 -2.01 -20.85
N GLU A 149 -37.11 -0.79 -20.32
CA GLU A 149 -37.88 0.40 -20.70
C GLU A 149 -37.74 0.73 -22.19
N ALA A 150 -36.54 0.56 -22.76
CA ALA A 150 -36.28 0.69 -24.19
C ALA A 150 -36.93 -0.40 -25.07
N GLY A 151 -37.54 -1.43 -24.49
CA GLY A 151 -38.31 -2.43 -25.23
C GLY A 151 -37.83 -3.87 -25.13
N ALA A 152 -36.65 -4.11 -24.56
CA ALA A 152 -36.11 -5.46 -24.43
C ALA A 152 -37.00 -6.34 -23.52
N THR A 153 -37.20 -7.60 -23.90
CA THR A 153 -37.97 -8.54 -23.09
C THR A 153 -37.10 -9.19 -22.01
N VAL A 154 -37.72 -9.64 -20.90
CA VAL A 154 -36.99 -10.31 -19.82
C VAL A 154 -36.22 -11.57 -20.29
N PRO A 155 -36.75 -12.43 -21.19
CA PRO A 155 -36.00 -13.56 -21.73
C PRO A 155 -34.82 -13.17 -22.62
N GLU A 156 -34.84 -12.01 -23.28
CA GLU A 156 -33.71 -11.50 -24.05
C GLU A 156 -32.61 -10.99 -23.13
N LEU A 157 -32.97 -10.17 -22.13
CA LEU A 157 -32.04 -9.67 -21.11
C LEU A 157 -31.35 -10.81 -20.34
N ALA A 158 -32.11 -11.88 -20.04
CA ALA A 158 -31.60 -13.07 -19.40
C ALA A 158 -30.53 -13.78 -20.24
N ARG A 159 -30.77 -13.96 -21.55
CA ARG A 159 -29.83 -14.58 -22.48
C ARG A 159 -28.57 -13.74 -22.65
N GLU A 160 -28.73 -12.44 -22.83
CA GLU A 160 -27.60 -11.56 -23.11
C GLU A 160 -26.65 -11.39 -21.92
N HIS A 161 -27.21 -11.27 -20.71
CA HIS A 161 -26.39 -11.14 -19.49
C HIS A 161 -26.10 -12.48 -18.80
N SER A 162 -26.43 -13.61 -19.45
CA SER A 162 -26.27 -14.98 -18.91
C SER A 162 -26.88 -15.16 -17.50
N TYR A 163 -28.03 -14.53 -17.28
CA TYR A 163 -28.77 -14.63 -16.02
C TYR A 163 -30.01 -15.51 -16.18
N SER A 164 -30.47 -16.11 -15.09
CA SER A 164 -31.79 -16.73 -15.09
C SER A 164 -32.88 -15.66 -15.21
N VAL A 165 -33.98 -16.00 -15.87
CA VAL A 165 -35.16 -15.12 -16.01
C VAL A 165 -35.63 -14.60 -14.64
N ALA A 166 -35.67 -15.48 -13.62
CA ALA A 166 -36.01 -15.11 -12.25
C ALA A 166 -35.03 -14.08 -11.64
N THR A 167 -33.74 -14.17 -11.97
CA THR A 167 -32.74 -13.20 -11.50
C THR A 167 -32.95 -11.84 -12.15
N VAL A 168 -33.28 -11.79 -13.44
CA VAL A 168 -33.61 -10.54 -14.13
C VAL A 168 -34.86 -9.90 -13.53
N TYR A 169 -35.94 -10.66 -13.31
CA TYR A 169 -37.15 -10.15 -12.64
C TYR A 169 -36.84 -9.54 -11.27
N ARG A 170 -36.05 -10.23 -10.46
CA ARG A 170 -35.65 -9.74 -9.13
C ARG A 170 -34.83 -8.45 -9.21
N LEU A 171 -33.90 -8.34 -10.17
CA LEU A 171 -33.10 -7.13 -10.38
C LEU A 171 -33.97 -5.97 -10.88
N LEU A 172 -34.88 -6.20 -11.82
CA LEU A 172 -35.82 -5.19 -12.30
C LEU A 172 -36.73 -4.68 -11.18
N HIS A 173 -37.24 -5.58 -10.33
CA HIS A 173 -38.02 -5.21 -9.15
C HIS A 173 -37.19 -4.40 -8.15
N GLN A 174 -35.92 -4.78 -7.93
CA GLN A 174 -35.00 -4.01 -7.08
C GLN A 174 -34.74 -2.59 -7.61
N ALA A 175 -34.79 -2.38 -8.94
CA ALA A 175 -34.70 -1.07 -9.57
C ALA A 175 -36.05 -0.29 -9.59
N GLY A 176 -37.10 -0.83 -8.98
CA GLY A 176 -38.44 -0.22 -8.96
C GLY A 176 -39.10 -0.18 -10.35
N THR A 177 -38.75 -1.13 -11.23
CA THR A 177 -39.30 -1.16 -12.59
C THR A 177 -40.76 -1.59 -12.55
N HIS A 178 -41.65 -0.81 -13.16
CA HIS A 178 -43.02 -1.24 -13.40
C HIS A 178 -43.03 -2.33 -14.46
N MET A 179 -43.39 -3.54 -14.04
CA MET A 179 -43.47 -4.67 -14.95
C MET A 179 -44.61 -4.43 -15.93
N ARG A 180 -44.31 -4.56 -17.23
CA ARG A 180 -45.36 -4.56 -18.25
C ARG A 180 -46.31 -5.72 -17.94
N PRO A 181 -47.62 -5.55 -18.13
CA PRO A 181 -48.57 -6.64 -17.99
C PRO A 181 -48.02 -7.83 -18.76
N GLN A 182 -48.00 -9.01 -18.13
CA GLN A 182 -47.68 -10.23 -18.86
C GLN A 182 -48.70 -10.30 -19.98
N HIS A 183 -48.28 -9.93 -21.20
CA HIS A 183 -48.93 -10.44 -22.37
C HIS A 183 -48.79 -11.95 -22.22
N HIS A 184 -49.89 -12.60 -21.87
CA HIS A 184 -50.01 -14.03 -21.96
C HIS A 184 -49.60 -14.35 -23.40
N HIS A 185 -48.34 -14.75 -23.59
CA HIS A 185 -48.01 -15.68 -24.65
C HIS A 185 -48.61 -17.02 -24.23
N GLY A 186 -49.94 -17.06 -24.11
CA GLY A 186 -50.67 -18.29 -24.26
C GLY A 186 -50.32 -18.79 -25.65
N PRO A 187 -49.90 -20.04 -25.82
CA PRO A 187 -49.76 -20.58 -27.15
C PRO A 187 -51.12 -20.41 -27.82
N ALA A 188 -51.12 -19.70 -28.95
CA ALA A 188 -52.28 -19.61 -29.83
C ALA A 188 -52.83 -21.03 -30.01
N HIS A 189 -54.13 -21.20 -29.73
CA HIS A 189 -54.85 -22.43 -30.03
C HIS A 189 -54.46 -22.88 -31.44
N THR A 190 -53.67 -23.94 -31.55
CA THR A 190 -53.51 -24.65 -32.80
C THR A 190 -54.85 -25.32 -33.08
N PRO A 191 -55.56 -24.98 -34.17
CA PRO A 191 -56.79 -25.67 -34.50
C PRO A 191 -56.45 -27.13 -34.79
N ARG A 192 -56.98 -28.04 -33.96
CA ARG A 192 -56.92 -29.49 -34.18
C ARG A 192 -57.54 -29.80 -35.54
N LYS A 193 -56.70 -30.16 -36.51
CA LYS A 193 -57.13 -30.83 -37.74
C LYS A 193 -57.55 -32.25 -37.34
N ARG A 194 -58.86 -32.54 -37.44
CA ARG A 194 -59.39 -33.92 -37.36
C ARG A 194 -59.22 -34.58 -38.75
N PRO A 195 -58.62 -35.77 -38.85
CA PRO A 195 -59.06 -36.79 -39.79
C PRO A 195 -60.29 -37.53 -39.24
#